data_AF-A0A351AGE0-F1
#
_entry.id   AF-A0A351AGE0-F1
#
_cell.length_a   1.000
_cell.length_b   1.000
_cell.length_c   1.000
_cell.angle_alpha   90.00
_cell.angle_beta   90.00
_cell.angle_gamma   90.00
#
_symmetry.space_group_name_H-M   'P 1'
#
loop_
_entity.id
_entity.type
_entity.pdbx_description
1 polymer ?
#
loop_
_entity_poly.entity_id
_entity_poly.type
_entity_poly.pdbx_seq_one_letter_code
_entity_poly.pdbx_strand_id
1 'polypeptide(L)'
;VVGGASHASLWTGSAASWVDLNPSGATSSTAWGVLGGYQVGGSMIGGAQRASLWSGSAGSFVDLHSYLPASFSNSVARSISTDGVNYYIVGGGLNTATGRDESILWTQAVPEPVTTLTLGAGLLGL
;
A
#
# COMPACT_ATOMS: atom_id res chain seq x y z
N VAL A 1 13.63 10.95 9.14
CA VAL A 1 14.74 10.13 8.58
C VAL A 1 15.19 9.17 9.67
N VAL A 2 15.21 7.87 9.40
CA VAL A 2 15.63 6.81 10.32
C VAL A 2 16.88 6.18 9.74
N GLY A 3 17.98 6.13 10.49
CA GLY A 3 19.25 5.56 10.00
C GLY A 3 19.80 6.23 8.72
N GLY A 4 19.45 7.49 8.46
CA GLY A 4 19.84 8.20 7.23
C GLY A 4 18.89 8.03 6.04
N ALA A 5 17.85 7.19 6.14
CA ALA A 5 16.86 6.97 5.08
C ALA A 5 15.49 7.60 5.40
N SER A 6 14.75 7.98 4.35
CA SER A 6 13.36 8.45 4.48
C SER A 6 12.44 7.25 4.72
N HIS A 7 11.78 7.23 5.86
CA HIS A 7 10.85 6.17 6.26
C HIS A 7 9.46 6.76 6.45
N ALA A 8 8.45 6.06 5.97
CA ALA A 8 7.07 6.31 6.35
C ALA A 8 6.96 6.11 7.88
N SER A 9 6.24 7.01 8.54
CA SER A 9 6.15 7.04 10.00
C SER A 9 4.71 7.33 10.43
N LEU A 10 4.30 6.74 11.54
CA LEU A 10 3.01 6.96 12.18
C LEU A 10 3.22 7.39 13.63
N TRP A 11 2.37 8.26 14.14
CA TRP A 11 2.26 8.57 15.57
C TRP A 11 0.79 8.82 15.91
N THR A 12 0.37 8.42 17.11
CA THR A 12 -0.99 8.58 17.62
C THR A 12 -0.98 9.50 18.85
N GLY A 13 -1.09 10.81 18.59
CA GLY A 13 -1.28 11.85 19.62
C GLY A 13 -0.03 12.22 20.44
N SER A 14 1.05 11.43 20.40
CA SER A 14 2.31 11.78 21.08
C SER A 14 3.55 11.26 20.36
N ALA A 15 4.70 11.88 20.57
CA ALA A 15 5.96 11.39 20.01
C ALA A 15 6.35 9.99 20.53
N ALA A 16 5.93 9.62 21.75
CA ALA A 16 6.21 8.31 22.34
C ALA A 16 5.47 7.16 21.62
N SER A 17 4.42 7.47 20.86
CA SER A 17 3.67 6.52 20.04
C SER A 17 4.21 6.35 18.62
N TRP A 18 5.39 6.90 18.33
CA TRP A 18 5.98 6.82 17.00
C TRP A 18 6.25 5.37 16.59
N VAL A 19 5.89 5.04 15.35
CA VAL A 19 6.07 3.74 14.70
C VAL A 19 6.69 3.95 13.33
N ASP A 20 7.74 3.18 13.04
CA ASP A 20 8.31 3.05 11.70
C ASP A 20 7.43 2.14 10.84
N LEU A 21 7.05 2.62 9.66
CA LEU A 21 6.26 1.87 8.69
C LEU A 21 7.10 1.28 7.55
N ASN A 22 8.42 1.51 7.53
CA ASN A 22 9.26 1.03 6.43
C ASN A 22 9.25 -0.50 6.34
N PRO A 23 8.78 -1.10 5.21
CA PRO A 23 8.74 -2.55 5.06
C PRO A 23 10.13 -3.18 5.13
N SER A 24 10.20 -4.42 5.60
CA SER A 24 11.44 -5.21 5.51
C SER A 24 11.89 -5.33 4.05
N GLY A 25 13.15 -5.02 3.77
CA GLY A 25 13.72 -5.04 2.42
C GLY A 25 13.49 -3.76 1.60
N ALA A 26 12.74 -2.78 2.12
CA ALA A 26 12.63 -1.45 1.50
C ALA A 26 13.78 -0.54 1.93
N THR A 27 14.38 0.19 0.99
CA THR A 27 15.47 1.15 1.26
C THR A 27 14.94 2.52 1.70
N SER A 28 13.68 2.83 1.38
CA SER A 28 12.96 4.01 1.82
C SER A 28 11.47 3.82 1.62
N SER A 29 10.67 4.63 2.32
CA SER A 29 9.22 4.65 2.18
C SER A 29 8.66 6.03 2.45
N THR A 30 7.45 6.28 1.95
CA THR A 30 6.70 7.52 2.18
C THR A 30 5.21 7.19 2.26
N ALA A 31 4.52 7.73 3.27
CA ALA A 31 3.07 7.67 3.38
C ALA A 31 2.46 8.99 2.87
N TRP A 32 1.45 8.90 2.01
CA TRP A 32 0.76 10.05 1.42
C TRP A 32 -0.71 10.17 1.85
N GLY A 33 -1.35 9.07 2.24
CA GLY A 33 -2.75 9.07 2.67
C GLY A 33 -2.95 8.23 3.93
N VAL A 34 -3.95 8.60 4.73
CA VAL A 34 -4.34 7.87 5.94
C VAL A 34 -5.85 7.90 6.10
N LEU A 35 -6.45 6.75 6.43
CA LEU A 35 -7.88 6.62 6.72
C LEU A 35 -8.13 5.41 7.61
N GLY A 36 -8.89 5.58 8.69
CA GLY A 36 -9.38 4.45 9.49
C GLY A 36 -8.30 3.51 10.03
N GLY A 37 -7.10 4.02 10.33
CA GLY A 37 -5.96 3.21 10.78
C GLY A 37 -5.10 2.61 9.66
N TYR A 38 -5.49 2.80 8.40
CA TYR A 38 -4.70 2.41 7.23
C TYR A 38 -3.88 3.59 6.70
N GLN A 39 -2.67 3.31 6.23
CA GLN A 39 -1.80 4.27 5.56
C GLN A 39 -1.54 3.79 4.14
N VAL A 40 -1.48 4.70 3.17
CA VAL A 40 -1.11 4.40 1.78
C VAL A 40 0.05 5.25 1.34
N GLY A 41 0.85 4.72 0.42
CA GLY A 41 2.09 5.37 0.01
C GLY A 41 2.88 4.63 -1.05
N GLY A 42 4.20 4.79 -0.95
CA GLY A 42 5.16 4.11 -1.80
C GLY A 42 6.40 3.67 -1.02
N SER A 43 6.93 2.50 -1.37
CA SER A 43 8.16 1.93 -0.81
C SER A 43 9.14 1.61 -1.93
N MET A 44 10.42 1.91 -1.72
CA MET A 44 11.49 1.57 -2.67
C MET A 44 11.99 0.16 -2.39
N ILE A 45 11.60 -0.81 -3.24
CA ILE A 45 11.92 -2.23 -3.08
C ILE A 45 12.53 -2.72 -4.40
N GLY A 46 13.70 -3.37 -4.34
CA GLY A 46 14.39 -3.87 -5.54
C GLY A 46 14.73 -2.78 -6.57
N GLY A 47 14.88 -1.53 -6.14
CA GLY A 47 15.16 -0.39 -7.01
C GLY A 47 13.92 0.20 -7.71
N ALA A 48 12.72 -0.31 -7.44
CA ALA A 48 11.47 0.21 -7.98
C ALA A 48 10.56 0.75 -6.87
N GLN A 49 9.83 1.81 -7.17
CA GLN A 49 8.79 2.31 -6.29
C GLN A 49 7.54 1.43 -6.39
N ARG A 50 7.11 0.88 -5.26
CA ARG A 50 5.98 -0.04 -5.11
C ARG A 50 4.86 0.64 -4.34
N ALA A 51 3.64 0.63 -4.88
CA ALA A 51 2.47 1.16 -4.19
C ALA A 51 2.25 0.33 -2.92
N SER A 52 2.07 1.00 -1.80
CA SER A 52 2.14 0.38 -0.48
C SER A 52 0.87 0.68 0.32
N LEU A 53 0.37 -0.31 1.04
CA LEU A 53 -0.67 -0.19 2.07
C LEU A 53 -0.12 -0.72 3.40
N TRP A 54 -0.44 -0.03 4.50
CA TRP A 54 -0.12 -0.46 5.86
C TRP A 54 -1.36 -0.35 6.75
N SER A 55 -1.40 -1.12 7.83
CA SER A 55 -2.30 -0.97 8.98
C SER A 55 -1.50 -0.80 10.27
N GLY A 56 -0.88 0.37 10.42
CA GLY A 56 -0.27 0.82 11.68
C GLY A 56 1.09 0.22 12.03
N SER A 57 1.68 -0.64 11.19
CA SER A 57 3.02 -1.19 11.42
C SER A 57 3.72 -1.56 10.11
N ALA A 58 5.06 -1.62 10.12
CA ALA A 58 5.84 -2.14 8.99
C ALA A 58 5.48 -3.59 8.64
N GLY A 59 5.15 -4.43 9.63
CA GLY A 59 4.80 -5.84 9.43
C GLY A 59 3.43 -6.07 8.78
N SER A 60 2.57 -5.04 8.79
CA SER A 60 1.25 -5.08 8.13
C SER A 60 1.28 -4.65 6.65
N PHE A 61 2.48 -4.46 6.10
CA PHE A 61 2.70 -4.02 4.73
C PHE A 61 2.06 -4.97 3.71
N VAL A 62 1.35 -4.38 2.75
CA VAL A 62 0.84 -5.03 1.55
C VAL A 62 1.41 -4.31 0.33
N ASP A 63 2.06 -5.08 -0.56
CA ASP A 63 2.55 -4.60 -1.85
C ASP A 63 1.40 -4.53 -2.87
N LEU A 64 0.78 -3.36 -3.01
CA LEU A 64 -0.31 -3.14 -3.96
C LEU A 64 0.15 -3.27 -5.41
N HIS A 65 1.45 -3.05 -5.70
CA HIS A 65 1.98 -3.22 -7.04
C HIS A 65 1.89 -4.67 -7.51
N SER A 66 1.96 -5.65 -6.61
CA SER A 66 1.89 -7.07 -6.97
C SER A 66 0.59 -7.47 -7.68
N TYR A 67 -0.46 -6.64 -7.57
CA TYR A 67 -1.74 -6.83 -8.25
C TYR A 67 -1.81 -6.15 -9.63
N LEU A 68 -0.73 -5.50 -10.08
CA LEU A 68 -0.67 -4.87 -11.39
C LEU A 68 -0.14 -5.83 -12.46
N PRO A 69 -0.51 -5.62 -13.75
CA PRO A 69 0.14 -6.30 -14.85
C PRO A 69 1.66 -6.09 -14.82
N ALA A 70 2.42 -7.11 -15.24
CA ALA A 70 3.89 -7.07 -15.26
C ALA A 70 4.49 -5.96 -16.16
N SER A 71 3.68 -5.32 -17.00
CA SER A 71 4.10 -4.16 -17.79
C SER A 71 4.32 -2.90 -16.96
N PHE A 72 3.79 -2.84 -15.73
CA PHE A 72 4.06 -1.73 -14.82
C PHE A 72 5.45 -1.87 -14.19
N SER A 73 6.29 -0.86 -14.38
CA SER A 73 7.65 -0.84 -13.80
C SER A 73 7.71 -0.16 -12.44
N ASN A 74 6.74 0.68 -12.13
CA ASN A 74 6.58 1.32 -10.83
C ASN A 74 5.10 1.58 -10.55
N SER A 75 4.80 1.93 -9.29
CA SER A 75 3.49 2.43 -8.91
C SER A 75 3.55 3.19 -7.59
N VAL A 76 2.56 4.04 -7.35
CA VAL A 76 2.35 4.78 -6.11
C VAL A 76 0.87 4.78 -5.72
N ALA A 77 0.57 4.70 -4.42
CA ALA A 77 -0.78 4.87 -3.89
C ALA A 77 -0.88 6.21 -3.15
N ARG A 78 -1.61 7.18 -3.71
CA ARG A 78 -1.61 8.58 -3.23
C ARG A 78 -2.69 8.89 -2.22
N SER A 79 -3.84 8.23 -2.33
CA SER A 79 -4.99 8.50 -1.46
C SER A 79 -5.80 7.23 -1.21
N ILE A 80 -6.52 7.24 -0.09
CA ILE A 80 -7.41 6.18 0.36
C ILE A 80 -8.74 6.82 0.78
N SER A 81 -9.84 6.20 0.38
CA SER A 81 -11.21 6.62 0.71
C SER A 81 -12.08 5.38 0.97
N THR A 82 -13.28 5.58 1.51
CA THR A 82 -14.24 4.48 1.73
C THR A 82 -15.66 4.96 1.55
N ASP A 83 -16.53 4.07 1.06
CA ASP A 83 -18.00 4.22 1.09
C ASP A 83 -18.63 3.55 2.33
N GLY A 84 -17.80 2.99 3.22
CA GLY A 84 -18.23 2.19 4.37
C GLY A 84 -18.27 0.68 4.11
N VAL A 85 -18.21 0.25 2.85
CA VAL A 85 -18.20 -1.17 2.43
C VAL A 85 -16.85 -1.55 1.84
N ASN A 86 -16.24 -0.66 1.05
CA ASN A 86 -14.95 -0.87 0.39
C ASN A 86 -13.98 0.27 0.73
N TYR A 87 -12.70 -0.07 0.78
CA TYR A 87 -11.61 0.88 0.62
C TYR A 87 -11.28 1.06 -0.86
N TYR A 88 -11.18 2.32 -1.27
CA TYR A 88 -10.74 2.74 -2.60
C TYR A 88 -9.39 3.43 -2.45
N ILE A 89 -8.36 2.83 -3.03
CA ILE A 89 -7.01 3.37 -3.03
C ILE A 89 -6.71 3.83 -4.44
N VAL A 90 -6.37 5.11 -4.61
CA VAL A 90 -6.07 5.71 -5.92
C VAL A 90 -4.61 6.13 -6.02
N GLY A 91 -4.07 6.01 -7.22
CA GLY A 91 -2.69 6.34 -7.49
C GLY A 91 -2.36 6.24 -8.97
N GLY A 92 -1.13 5.84 -9.27
CA GLY A 92 -0.70 5.64 -10.65
C GLY A 92 0.62 4.92 -10.77
N GLY A 93 1.03 4.63 -12.00
CA GLY A 93 2.30 3.96 -12.29
C GLY A 93 2.64 3.99 -13.78
N LEU A 94 3.91 3.79 -14.08
CA LEU A 94 4.43 3.76 -15.44
C LEU A 94 4.18 2.39 -16.07
N ASN A 95 3.32 2.35 -17.09
CA ASN A 95 3.11 1.19 -17.94
C ASN A 95 4.13 1.21 -19.09
N THR A 96 5.11 0.32 -19.04
CA THR A 96 6.20 0.24 -20.03
C THR A 96 5.77 -0.29 -21.39
N ALA A 97 4.62 -0.99 -21.47
CA ALA A 97 4.08 -1.45 -22.75
C ALA A 97 3.49 -0.29 -23.57
N THR A 98 2.92 0.72 -22.90
CA THR A 98 2.31 1.90 -23.55
C THR A 98 3.21 3.13 -23.48
N GLY A 99 4.22 3.13 -22.61
CA GLY A 99 5.11 4.26 -22.33
C GLY A 99 4.42 5.39 -21.57
N ARG A 100 3.34 5.11 -20.83
CA ARG A 100 2.50 6.12 -20.18
C ARG A 100 2.42 5.93 -18.67
N ASP A 101 2.30 7.05 -17.96
CA ASP A 101 1.79 7.04 -16.59
C ASP A 101 0.27 6.85 -16.63
N GLU A 102 -0.19 5.79 -16.00
CA GLU A 102 -1.61 5.41 -15.96
C GLU A 102 -2.15 5.57 -14.54
N SER A 103 -3.38 6.07 -14.43
CA SER A 103 -4.10 6.14 -13.16
C SER A 103 -4.56 4.75 -12.74
N ILE A 104 -4.41 4.44 -11.46
CA ILE A 104 -4.74 3.12 -10.92
C ILE A 104 -5.70 3.27 -9.76
N LEU A 105 -6.73 2.42 -9.74
CA LEU A 105 -7.65 2.24 -8.62
C LEU A 105 -7.52 0.80 -8.11
N TRP A 106 -7.14 0.65 -6.86
CA TRP A 106 -7.24 -0.62 -6.12
C TRP A 106 -8.49 -0.57 -5.24
N THR A 107 -9.19 -1.70 -5.15
CA THR A 107 -10.38 -1.85 -4.30
C THR A 107 -10.23 -3.06 -3.40
N GLN A 108 -10.68 -2.92 -2.15
CA GLN A 108 -10.72 -4.00 -1.18
C GLN A 108 -11.95 -3.81 -0.30
N ALA A 109 -12.64 -4.89 0.05
CA ALA A 109 -13.67 -4.83 1.08
C ALA A 109 -13.07 -4.30 2.40
N VAL A 110 -13.78 -3.42 3.08
CA VAL A 110 -13.49 -3.08 4.48
C VAL A 110 -13.65 -4.38 5.26
N PRO A 111 -12.64 -4.85 6.01
CA PRO A 111 -12.82 -6.00 6.86
C PRO A 111 -13.96 -5.69 7.83
N GLU A 112 -15.07 -6.43 7.73
CA GLU A 112 -16.17 -6.31 8.67
C GLU A 112 -15.62 -6.43 10.09
N PRO A 113 -16.13 -5.67 11.08
CA PRO A 113 -15.74 -5.82 12.48
C PRO A 113 -15.99 -7.28 12.90
N VAL A 114 -14.91 -8.07 12.86
CA VAL A 114 -14.86 -9.52 13.13
C VAL A 114 -15.93 -10.36 12.42
N THR A 115 -15.69 -10.66 11.14
CA THR A 115 -15.90 -12.04 10.65
C THR A 115 -14.70 -12.46 9.80
N THR A 116 -13.60 -12.81 10.47
CA THR A 116 -12.53 -13.61 9.88
C THR A 116 -13.13 -14.94 9.42
N LEU A 117 -13.28 -15.15 8.10
CA LEU A 117 -13.36 -16.48 7.49
C LEU A 117 -13.06 -16.40 5.99
N THR A 118 -12.09 -17.21 5.56
CA THR A 118 -11.81 -17.69 4.19
C THR A 118 -11.24 -16.72 3.14
N LEU A 119 -9.90 -16.77 2.96
CA LEU A 119 -9.30 -16.63 1.62
C LEU A 119 -9.74 -17.86 0.80
N GLY A 120 -10.83 -17.73 0.05
CA GLY A 120 -11.19 -18.68 -0.98
C GLY A 120 -10.21 -18.56 -2.15
N ALA A 121 -9.28 -19.50 -2.26
CA ALA A 121 -8.61 -19.78 -3.52
C ALA A 121 -9.65 -20.37 -4.48
N GLY A 122 -10.26 -19.53 -5.30
CA GLY A 122 -11.10 -19.96 -6.42
C GLY A 122 -10.23 -20.49 -7.56
N LEU A 123 -9.81 -21.75 -7.47
CA LEU A 123 -9.37 -22.53 -8.62
C LEU A 123 -10.50 -23.50 -8.96
N LEU A 124 -11.20 -23.27 -10.07
CA LEU A 124 -11.91 -24.31 -10.80
C LEU A 124 -11.79 -24.00 -12.29
N GLY A 125 -10.77 -24.59 -12.90
CA GLY A 125 -10.72 -24.89 -14.30
C GLY A 125 -11.03 -26.37 -14.51
N LEU A 126 -11.66 -26.65 -15.65
CA LEU A 126 -12.21 -27.90 -16.20
C LEU A 126 -13.57 -28.34 -15.65
#